data_AF-A0A914C1X3-F1
#
_entry.id   AF-A0A914C1X3-F1
#
_cell.length_a   1.000
_cell.length_b   1.000
_cell.length_c   1.000
_cell.angle_alpha   90.00
_cell.angle_beta   90.00
_cell.angle_gamma   90.00
#
_symmetry.space_group_name_H-M   'P 1'
#
loop_
_entity.id
_entity.type
_entity.pdbx_description
1 polymer ?
#
loop_
_entity_poly.entity_id
_entity_poly.type
_entity_poly.pdbx_seq_one_letter_code
_entity_poly.pdbx_strand_id
1 'polypeptide(L)'
;MAVPEQRLPYSRSLADIRAEQAGNLERLRSKLNDVNVRDLVPMLVARQVLRSYEMGAVYSQIQPNDQVDKLIEILKTKNHWMGPLVDALIRNGQTGVAEELLKISSPRSEKFA
;
A
#
# COMPACT_ATOMS: atom_id res chain seq x y z
N MET A 1 4.71 -13.10 46.46
CA MET A 1 3.49 -13.37 45.66
C MET A 1 3.62 -12.55 44.39
N ALA A 2 3.90 -13.18 43.25
CA ALA A 2 4.07 -12.48 41.98
C ALA A 2 2.71 -12.41 41.27
N VAL A 3 2.21 -11.19 41.08
CA VAL A 3 1.05 -10.93 40.22
C VAL A 3 1.44 -11.28 38.79
N PRO A 4 0.71 -12.17 38.09
CA PRO A 4 0.95 -12.38 36.67
C PRO A 4 0.51 -11.10 35.96
N GLU A 5 1.48 -10.33 35.48
CA GLU A 5 1.25 -9.22 34.58
C GLU A 5 0.49 -9.74 33.36
N GLN A 6 -0.82 -9.52 33.36
CA GLN A 6 -1.66 -9.69 32.18
C GLN A 6 -1.15 -8.68 31.15
N ARG A 7 -0.19 -9.12 30.31
CA ARG A 7 0.22 -8.40 29.12
C ARG A 7 -1.02 -8.21 28.25
N LEU A 8 -1.61 -7.03 28.35
CA LEU A 8 -2.58 -6.50 27.39
C LEU A 8 -2.08 -6.88 25.99
N PRO A 9 -2.96 -7.32 25.06
CA PRO A 9 -2.55 -7.60 23.68
C PRO A 9 -1.84 -6.34 23.17
N TYR A 10 -0.53 -6.45 22.94
CA TYR A 10 0.30 -5.34 22.51
C TYR A 10 -0.35 -4.80 21.23
N SER A 11 -0.94 -3.61 21.34
CA SER A 11 -1.48 -2.91 20.17
C SER A 11 -0.33 -2.77 19.19
N ARG A 12 -0.50 -3.27 17.98
CA ARG A 12 0.55 -3.27 16.96
C ARG A 12 1.01 -1.83 16.73
N SER A 13 2.31 -1.57 16.96
CA SER A 13 2.87 -0.23 16.79
C SER A 13 2.71 0.25 15.35
N LEU A 14 2.44 1.54 15.15
CA LEU A 14 2.33 2.14 13.81
C LEU A 14 3.59 1.89 12.95
N ALA A 15 4.77 1.83 13.56
CA ALA A 15 6.01 1.48 12.87
C ALA A 15 6.02 0.04 12.33
N ASP A 16 5.47 -0.90 13.09
CA ASP A 16 5.36 -2.31 12.69
C ASP A 16 4.35 -2.48 11.55
N ILE A 17 3.21 -1.78 11.64
CA ILE A 17 2.20 -1.72 10.56
C ILE A 17 2.82 -1.13 9.28
N ARG A 18 3.58 -0.03 9.40
CA ARG A 18 4.26 0.57 8.23
C ARG A 18 5.31 -0.36 7.64
N ALA A 19 6.07 -1.07 8.45
CA ALA A 19 7.06 -2.03 7.98
C ALA A 19 6.41 -3.19 7.21
N GLU A 20 5.29 -3.73 7.73
CA GLU A 20 4.51 -4.76 7.03
C GLU A 20 3.93 -4.21 5.71
N GLN A 21 3.31 -3.04 5.75
CA GLN A 21 2.76 -2.38 4.56
C GLN A 21 3.84 -2.10 3.50
N ALA A 22 5.04 -1.70 3.91
CA ALA A 22 6.18 -1.51 3.03
C ALA A 22 6.63 -2.85 2.41
N GLY A 23 6.70 -3.93 3.20
CA GLY A 23 7.02 -5.26 2.68
C GLY A 23 5.96 -5.78 1.70
N ASN A 24 4.68 -5.47 1.94
CA ASN A 24 3.58 -5.84 1.06
C ASN A 24 3.65 -5.09 -0.29
N LEU A 25 4.01 -3.80 -0.27
CA LEU A 25 4.26 -3.03 -1.48
C LEU A 25 5.40 -3.62 -2.33
N GLU A 26 6.50 -4.04 -1.71
CA GLU A 26 7.61 -4.67 -2.43
C GLU A 26 7.17 -5.97 -3.13
N ARG A 27 6.34 -6.77 -2.48
CA ARG A 27 5.75 -7.98 -3.09
C ARG A 27 4.80 -7.67 -4.23
N LEU A 28 4.09 -6.54 -4.16
CA LEU A 28 3.17 -6.10 -5.20
C LEU A 28 3.90 -5.42 -6.37
N ARG A 29 5.14 -4.98 -6.20
CA ARG A 29 5.93 -4.25 -7.22
C ARG A 29 5.92 -4.93 -8.58
N SER A 30 6.19 -6.24 -8.63
CA SER A 30 6.19 -7.01 -9.87
C SER A 30 4.82 -7.03 -10.57
N LYS A 31 3.72 -6.95 -9.81
CA LYS A 31 2.35 -6.90 -10.35
C LYS A 31 1.97 -5.48 -10.77
N LEU A 32 2.43 -4.46 -10.03
CA LEU A 32 2.22 -3.06 -10.38
C LEU A 32 2.96 -2.64 -11.67
N ASN A 33 4.05 -3.32 -12.03
CA ASN A 33 4.73 -3.11 -13.32
C ASN A 33 3.86 -3.40 -14.54
N ASP A 34 2.85 -4.27 -14.41
CA ASP A 34 1.87 -4.54 -15.48
C ASP A 34 0.77 -3.46 -15.54
N VAL A 35 0.67 -2.63 -14.50
CA VAL A 35 -0.36 -1.59 -14.37
C VAL A 35 0.19 -0.24 -14.84
N ASN A 36 -0.61 0.46 -15.65
CA ASN A 36 -0.30 1.84 -15.99
C ASN A 36 -0.51 2.78 -14.78
N VAL A 37 0.58 3.17 -14.14
CA VAL A 37 0.57 4.09 -12.98
C VAL A 37 -0.04 5.45 -13.29
N ARG A 38 -0.09 5.88 -14.56
CA ARG A 38 -0.74 7.13 -14.97
C ARG A 38 -2.25 7.13 -14.73
N ASP A 39 -2.86 5.96 -14.62
CA ASP A 39 -4.27 5.81 -14.29
C ASP A 39 -4.52 5.72 -12.77
N LEU A 40 -3.48 5.41 -11.99
CA LEU A 40 -3.55 5.28 -10.52
C LEU A 40 -3.22 6.60 -9.81
N VAL A 41 -2.14 7.27 -10.24
CA VAL A 41 -1.60 8.46 -9.59
C VAL A 41 -2.61 9.61 -9.48
N PRO A 42 -3.42 9.95 -10.51
CA PRO A 42 -4.42 11.01 -10.39
C PRO A 42 -5.46 10.73 -9.31
N MET A 43 -5.87 9.47 -9.14
CA MET A 43 -6.82 9.08 -8.11
C MET A 43 -6.19 9.20 -6.71
N LEU A 44 -4.93 8.80 -6.57
CA LEU A 44 -4.18 8.94 -5.32
C LEU A 44 -3.98 10.42 -4.93
N VAL A 45 -3.80 11.32 -5.90
CA VAL A 45 -3.78 12.77 -5.66
C VAL A 45 -5.16 13.29 -5.26
N ALA A 46 -6.21 12.90 -5.98
CA ALA A 46 -7.58 13.31 -5.67
C ALA A 46 -8.03 12.86 -4.26
N ARG A 47 -7.55 11.69 -3.81
CA ARG A 47 -7.78 11.12 -2.48
C ARG A 47 -6.81 11.66 -1.40
N GLN A 48 -5.99 12.67 -1.72
CA GLN A 48 -5.03 13.30 -0.81
C GLN A 48 -3.94 12.35 -0.25
N VAL A 49 -3.69 11.23 -0.92
CA VAL A 49 -2.57 10.32 -0.58
C VAL A 49 -1.26 10.88 -1.10
N LEU A 50 -1.29 11.37 -2.35
CA LEU A 50 -0.17 12.01 -3.02
C LEU A 50 -0.44 13.52 -3.13
N ARG A 51 0.63 14.31 -3.07
CA ARG A 51 0.63 15.72 -3.45
C ARG A 51 0.96 15.87 -4.93
N SER A 52 0.57 16.99 -5.53
CA SER A 52 0.81 17.26 -6.96
C SER A 52 2.29 17.22 -7.34
N TYR A 53 3.21 17.62 -6.44
CA TYR A 53 4.64 17.52 -6.70
C TYR A 53 5.15 16.06 -6.68
N GLU A 54 4.51 15.18 -5.92
CA GLU A 54 4.82 13.75 -5.87
C GLU A 54 4.36 13.05 -7.14
N MET A 55 3.18 13.42 -7.65
CA MET A 55 2.71 13.03 -8.98
C MET A 55 3.69 13.48 -10.07
N GLY A 56 4.18 14.73 -9.99
CA GLY A 56 5.24 15.22 -10.88
C GLY A 56 6.50 14.34 -10.81
N ALA A 57 6.97 14.00 -9.61
CA ALA A 57 8.13 13.15 -9.40
C ALA A 57 7.98 11.74 -9.98
N VAL A 58 6.77 11.15 -9.88
CA VAL A 58 6.45 9.87 -10.53
C VAL A 58 6.51 10.04 -12.05
N TYR A 59 5.86 11.06 -12.61
CA TYR A 59 5.78 11.26 -14.06
C TYR A 59 7.09 11.70 -14.71
N SER A 60 8.02 12.25 -13.93
CA SER A 60 9.38 12.54 -14.39
C SER A 60 10.19 11.28 -14.70
N GLN A 61 9.77 10.10 -14.23
CA GLN A 61 10.46 8.85 -14.58
C GLN A 61 10.08 8.41 -16.00
N ILE A 62 11.09 8.03 -16.78
CA ILE A 62 10.93 7.72 -18.21
C ILE A 62 10.34 6.32 -18.40
N GLN A 63 10.83 5.33 -17.67
CA GLN A 63 10.36 3.95 -17.81
C GLN A 63 9.18 3.67 -16.88
N PRO A 64 8.20 2.86 -17.32
CA PRO A 64 7.04 2.51 -16.49
C PRO A 64 7.45 1.85 -15.17
N ASN A 65 8.47 0.99 -15.19
CA ASN A 65 8.99 0.35 -13.99
C ASN A 65 9.58 1.36 -12.99
N ASP A 66 10.32 2.35 -13.47
CA ASP A 66 10.86 3.43 -12.62
C ASP A 66 9.73 4.30 -12.03
N GLN A 67 8.64 4.49 -12.76
CA GLN A 67 7.45 5.20 -12.24
C GLN A 67 6.78 4.40 -11.11
N VAL A 68 6.67 3.07 -11.24
CA VAL A 68 6.15 2.17 -10.21
C VAL A 68 7.05 2.18 -8.97
N ASP A 69 8.36 2.07 -9.16
CA ASP A 69 9.35 2.20 -8.09
C ASP A 69 9.18 3.50 -7.35
N LYS A 70 9.09 4.61 -8.09
CA LYS A 70 8.95 5.92 -7.47
C LYS A 70 7.65 6.06 -6.69
N LEU A 71 6.56 5.52 -7.24
CA LEU A 71 5.27 5.48 -6.55
C LEU A 71 5.38 4.68 -5.24
N ILE A 72 5.98 3.49 -5.28
CA ILE A 72 6.15 2.64 -4.09
C ILE A 72 7.00 3.34 -3.03
N GLU A 73 8.12 3.97 -3.40
CA GLU A 73 8.94 4.77 -2.49
C GLU A 73 8.11 5.84 -1.77
N ILE A 74 7.28 6.57 -2.52
CA ILE A 74 6.42 7.61 -1.95
C ILE A 74 5.39 6.97 -1.01
N LEU A 75 4.70 5.92 -1.43
CA LEU A 75 3.65 5.25 -0.65
C LEU A 75 4.17 4.69 0.68
N LYS A 76 5.41 4.19 0.74
CA LYS A 76 6.06 3.75 1.99
C LYS A 76 6.12 4.85 3.05
N THR A 77 6.18 6.12 2.64
CA THR A 77 6.19 7.27 3.57
C THR A 77 4.79 7.73 3.98
N LYS A 78 3.74 7.25 3.31
CA LYS A 78 2.36 7.66 3.53
C LYS A 78 1.65 6.74 4.51
N ASN A 79 0.63 7.30 5.15
CA ASN A 79 -0.34 6.53 5.93
C ASN A 79 -1.62 6.39 5.11
N HIS A 80 -2.36 5.31 5.34
CA HIS A 80 -3.71 5.11 4.81
C HIS A 80 -3.81 5.08 3.27
N TRP A 81 -2.70 4.83 2.57
CA TRP A 81 -2.69 4.77 1.10
C TRP A 81 -3.40 3.54 0.54
N MET A 82 -3.51 2.46 1.33
CA MET A 82 -4.01 1.16 0.87
C MET A 82 -5.44 1.24 0.34
N GLY A 83 -6.36 1.89 1.05
CA GLY A 83 -7.75 2.03 0.60
C GLY A 83 -7.87 2.77 -0.74
N PRO A 84 -7.30 3.98 -0.87
CA PRO A 84 -7.26 4.71 -2.14
C PRO A 84 -6.55 3.97 -3.27
N LEU A 85 -5.48 3.22 -3.00
CA LEU A 85 -4.80 2.42 -4.01
C LEU A 85 -5.66 1.25 -4.49
N VAL A 86 -6.32 0.54 -3.57
CA VAL A 86 -7.27 -0.53 -3.91
C VAL A 86 -8.44 0.01 -4.73
N ASP A 87 -9.03 1.14 -4.35
CA ASP A 87 -10.10 1.81 -5.12
C ASP A 87 -9.61 2.17 -6.53
N ALA A 88 -8.39 2.70 -6.65
CA ALA A 88 -7.79 3.05 -7.94
C ALA A 88 -7.51 1.82 -8.82
N LEU A 89 -7.04 0.72 -8.23
CA LEU A 89 -6.83 -0.54 -8.94
C LEU A 89 -8.15 -1.11 -9.46
N ILE A 90 -9.20 -1.17 -8.62
CA ILE A 90 -10.52 -1.68 -9.02
C ILE A 90 -11.12 -0.85 -10.15
N ARG A 91 -11.05 0.49 -10.06
CA ARG A 91 -11.58 1.40 -11.09
C ARG A 91 -10.85 1.29 -12.43
N ASN A 92 -9.59 0.87 -12.41
CA ASN A 92 -8.80 0.61 -13.62
C ASN A 92 -8.87 -0.85 -14.10
N GLY A 93 -9.82 -1.63 -13.60
CA GLY A 93 -10.00 -3.04 -13.99
C GLY A 93 -8.94 -3.99 -13.43
N GLN A 94 -8.04 -3.50 -12.57
CA GLN A 94 -6.96 -4.26 -11.93
C GLN A 94 -7.43 -4.92 -10.63
N THR A 95 -8.66 -5.47 -10.64
CA THR A 95 -9.30 -6.10 -9.48
C THR A 95 -8.45 -7.25 -8.93
N GLY A 96 -7.80 -8.03 -9.79
CA GLY A 96 -6.91 -9.11 -9.36
C GLY A 96 -5.70 -8.61 -8.56
N VAL A 97 -5.10 -7.47 -8.94
CA VAL A 97 -4.00 -6.87 -8.18
C VAL A 97 -4.52 -6.29 -6.85
N ALA A 98 -5.72 -5.71 -6.85
CA ALA A 98 -6.36 -5.18 -5.66
C ALA A 98 -6.70 -6.27 -4.63
N GLU A 99 -7.27 -7.39 -5.08
CA GLU A 99 -7.56 -8.55 -4.22
C GLU A 99 -6.28 -9.14 -3.62
N GLU A 100 -5.22 -9.24 -4.41
CA GLU A 100 -3.94 -9.75 -3.92
C GLU A 100 -3.33 -8.80 -2.89
N LEU A 101 -3.38 -7.49 -3.11
CA LEU A 101 -2.97 -6.50 -2.12
C LEU A 101 -3.77 -6.65 -0.81
N LEU A 102 -5.08 -6.87 -0.91
CA LEU A 102 -5.94 -7.11 0.26
C LEU A 102 -5.62 -8.43 0.96
N LYS A 103 -5.28 -9.50 0.23
CA LYS A 103 -4.87 -10.79 0.82
C LYS A 103 -3.53 -10.70 1.52
N ILE A 104 -2.56 -10.00 0.92
CA ILE A 104 -1.21 -9.81 1.48
C ILE A 104 -1.29 -8.90 2.72
N SER A 105 -2.21 -7.93 2.73
CA SER A 105 -2.34 -6.95 3.81
C SER A 105 -3.40 -7.29 4.86
N SER A 106 -4.23 -8.30 4.61
CA SER A 106 -5.12 -8.83 5.65
C SER A 106 -4.23 -9.56 6.65
N PRO A 107 -4.08 -9.07 7.90
CA PRO A 107 -3.63 -9.95 8.95
C PRO A 107 -4.64 -11.10 8.93
N ARG A 108 -4.14 -12.33 8.79
CA ARG A 108 -4.92 -13.56 8.87
C ARG A 108 -6.00 -13.35 9.93
N SER A 109 -7.23 -13.06 9.50
CA SER A 109 -8.38 -13.26 10.35
C SER A 109 -8.42 -14.77 10.45
N GLU A 110 -7.76 -15.30 11.46
CA GLU A 110 -8.07 -16.61 12.00
C GLU A 110 -9.57 -16.59 12.19
N LYS A 111 -10.24 -17.20 11.20
CA LYS A 111 -11.60 -17.66 11.34
C LYS A 111 -11.56 -18.53 12.59
N PHE A 112 -12.17 -18.03 13.65
CA PHE A 112 -12.64 -18.86 14.74
C PHE A 112 -13.38 -20.03 14.10
N ALA A 113 -12.77 -21.21 14.16
CA ALA A 113 -13.34 -22.49 13.79
C ALA A 113 -13.14 -23.42 14.98
#